data_AF-A0A1M5XIS2-F1
#
_entry.id   AF-A0A1M5XIS2-F1
#
_cell.length_a   1.000
_cell.length_b   1.000
_cell.length_c   1.000
_cell.angle_alpha   90.00
_cell.angle_beta   90.00
_cell.angle_gamma   90.00
#
_symmetry.space_group_name_H-M   'P 1'
#
loop_
_entity.id
_entity.type
_entity.pdbx_description
1 polymer ?
#
loop_
_entity_poly.entity_id
_entity_poly.type
_entity_poly.pdbx_seq_one_letter_code
_entity_poly.pdbx_strand_id
1 'polypeptide(L)'
;MQLGFIFSLIFAIIVTIFALQNSAAVNINFLFANVEVSQALVIFVSAVFGAIIVAILGFYRGVKIKMSLKKSNKQLVTLEDEKTSIQNEKTSVEEENSYLKKEVDSLRTTISSLKNPSMETEVIEKNITESSVEEENNIIE
;
A
#
# COMPACT_ATOMS: atom_id res chain seq x y z
N MET A 1 -28.40 -18.23 16.99
CA MET A 1 -28.79 -17.58 18.26
C MET A 1 -29.48 -18.56 19.21
N GLN A 2 -30.56 -19.25 18.82
CA GLN A 2 -31.30 -20.16 19.72
C GLN A 2 -30.60 -21.50 20.00
N LEU A 3 -29.84 -22.03 19.03
CA LEU A 3 -29.12 -23.29 19.21
C LEU A 3 -28.08 -23.21 20.36
N GLY A 4 -27.36 -22.10 20.46
CA GLY A 4 -26.40 -21.90 21.56
C GLY A 4 -27.08 -21.86 22.93
N PHE A 5 -28.28 -21.28 23.01
CA PHE A 5 -29.08 -21.28 24.23
C PHE A 5 -29.53 -22.69 24.63
N ILE A 6 -30.02 -23.50 23.66
CA ILE A 6 -30.43 -24.88 23.94
C ILE A 6 -29.23 -25.73 24.42
N PHE A 7 -28.06 -25.58 23.80
CA PHE A 7 -26.84 -26.27 24.22
C PHE A 7 -26.38 -25.82 25.61
N SER A 8 -26.47 -24.52 25.92
CA SER A 8 -26.15 -24.01 27.25
C SER A 8 -27.09 -24.59 28.32
N LEU A 9 -28.37 -24.80 28.00
CA LEU A 9 -29.32 -25.38 28.95
C LEU A 9 -29.03 -26.86 29.20
N ILE A 10 -28.76 -27.64 28.15
CA ILE A 10 -28.33 -29.04 28.28
C ILE A 10 -27.03 -29.13 29.08
N PHE A 11 -26.06 -28.26 28.80
CA PHE A 11 -24.81 -28.20 29.53
C PHE A 11 -25.01 -27.83 31.01
N ALA A 12 -25.89 -26.88 31.32
CA ALA A 12 -26.22 -26.51 32.69
C ALA A 12 -26.82 -27.68 33.48
N ILE A 13 -27.67 -28.50 32.85
CA ILE A 13 -28.21 -29.73 33.46
C ILE A 13 -27.07 -30.72 33.77
N ILE A 14 -26.15 -30.93 32.83
CA ILE A 14 -24.99 -31.81 33.03
C ILE A 14 -24.12 -31.32 34.20
N VAL A 15 -23.81 -30.02 34.24
CA VAL A 15 -23.03 -29.40 35.32
C VAL A 15 -23.75 -29.53 36.66
N THR A 16 -25.07 -29.36 36.68
CA THR A 16 -25.89 -29.53 37.89
C THR A 16 -25.83 -30.96 38.40
N ILE A 17 -25.99 -31.95 37.51
CA ILE A 17 -25.86 -33.37 37.85
C ILE A 17 -24.46 -33.67 38.39
N PHE A 18 -23.41 -33.14 37.74
CA PHE A 18 -22.03 -33.29 38.20
C PHE A 18 -21.83 -32.70 39.61
N ALA A 19 -22.39 -31.52 39.88
CA ALA A 19 -22.30 -30.87 41.19
C ALA A 19 -23.03 -31.65 42.28
N LEU A 20 -24.20 -32.23 41.96
CA LEU A 20 -24.96 -33.07 42.90
C LEU A 20 -24.20 -34.36 43.24
N GLN A 21 -23.62 -35.03 42.24
CA GLN A 21 -22.84 -36.26 42.45
C GLN A 21 -21.54 -36.00 43.23
N ASN A 22 -20.95 -34.81 43.10
CA ASN A 22 -19.71 -34.41 43.76
C ASN A 22 -19.97 -33.35 44.85
N SER A 23 -21.12 -33.48 45.52
CA SER A 23 -21.55 -32.59 46.61
C SER A 23 -20.90 -32.93 47.96
N ALA A 24 -20.21 -34.07 48.04
CA ALA A 24 -19.49 -34.50 49.23
C ALA A 24 -18.55 -33.39 49.73
N ALA A 25 -18.64 -33.12 51.02
CA ALA A 25 -17.84 -32.12 51.69
C ALA A 25 -16.40 -32.65 51.87
N VAL A 26 -15.43 -31.84 51.49
CA VAL A 26 -14.00 -32.12 51.63
C VAL A 26 -13.38 -30.98 52.40
N ASN A 27 -12.53 -31.32 53.35
CA ASN A 27 -11.76 -30.35 54.11
C ASN A 27 -10.54 -29.90 53.30
N ILE A 28 -10.42 -28.60 53.07
CA ILE A 28 -9.30 -28.00 52.37
C ILE A 28 -8.51 -27.14 53.35
N ASN A 29 -7.25 -27.51 53.50
CA ASN A 29 -6.28 -26.74 54.27
C ASN A 29 -5.58 -25.73 53.33
N PHE A 30 -6.02 -24.48 53.39
CA PHE A 30 -5.32 -23.36 52.78
C PHE A 30 -4.17 -22.88 53.68
N LEU A 31 -3.30 -22.02 53.15
CA LEU A 31 -2.12 -21.49 53.86
C LEU A 31 -2.45 -20.87 55.24
N PHE A 32 -3.64 -20.28 55.41
CA PHE A 32 -4.05 -19.60 56.64
C PHE A 32 -5.47 -19.95 57.12
N ALA A 33 -6.13 -20.93 56.49
CA ALA A 33 -7.53 -21.25 56.78
C ALA A 33 -7.84 -22.71 56.43
N ASN A 34 -8.70 -23.36 57.21
CA ASN A 34 -9.24 -24.67 56.86
C ASN A 34 -10.74 -24.50 56.64
N VAL A 35 -11.23 -24.92 55.49
CA VAL A 35 -12.63 -24.74 55.10
C VAL A 35 -13.16 -26.05 54.55
N GLU A 36 -14.37 -26.39 54.98
CA GLU A 36 -15.11 -27.53 54.47
C GLU A 36 -16.06 -27.06 53.35
N VAL A 37 -15.83 -27.57 52.14
CA VAL A 37 -16.58 -27.20 50.93
C VAL A 37 -16.82 -28.42 50.05
N SER A 38 -17.81 -28.36 49.17
CA SER A 38 -18.04 -29.46 48.22
C SER A 38 -16.93 -29.55 47.17
N GLN A 39 -16.58 -30.76 46.77
CA GLN A 39 -15.57 -31.00 45.74
C GLN A 39 -15.92 -30.29 44.41
N ALA A 40 -17.20 -30.31 44.03
CA ALA A 40 -17.67 -29.63 42.83
C ALA A 40 -17.40 -28.12 42.85
N LEU A 41 -17.62 -27.46 44.00
CA LEU A 41 -17.41 -26.02 44.13
C LEU A 41 -15.93 -25.66 43.93
N VAL A 42 -15.02 -26.48 44.46
CA VAL A 42 -13.57 -26.28 44.37
C VAL A 42 -13.10 -26.36 42.92
N ILE A 43 -13.56 -27.36 42.18
CA ILE A 43 -13.25 -27.54 40.75
C ILE A 43 -13.81 -26.36 39.95
N PHE A 44 -15.06 -25.97 40.22
CA PHE A 44 -15.72 -24.87 39.52
C PHE A 44 -14.97 -23.55 39.71
N VAL A 45 -14.66 -23.18 40.95
CA VAL A 45 -13.92 -21.95 41.27
C VAL A 45 -12.54 -21.96 40.63
N SER A 46 -11.82 -23.09 40.68
CA SER A 46 -10.52 -23.24 40.04
C SER A 46 -10.58 -23.06 38.52
N ALA A 47 -11.59 -23.63 37.86
CA ALA A 47 -11.82 -23.47 36.44
C ALA A 47 -12.16 -22.02 36.06
N VAL A 48 -12.99 -21.34 36.87
CA VAL A 48 -13.30 -19.92 36.69
C VAL A 48 -12.04 -19.06 36.80
N PHE A 49 -11.18 -19.30 37.79
CA PHE A 49 -9.90 -18.59 37.89
C PHE A 49 -9.02 -18.82 36.67
N GLY A 50 -8.92 -20.07 36.18
CA GLY A 50 -8.20 -20.38 34.94
C GLY A 50 -8.75 -19.62 33.74
N ALA A 51 -10.08 -19.57 33.58
CA ALA A 51 -10.74 -18.83 32.50
C ALA A 51 -10.48 -17.32 32.60
N ILE A 52 -10.50 -16.74 33.80
CA ILE A 52 -10.18 -15.33 34.04
C ILE A 52 -8.75 -15.02 33.62
N ILE A 53 -7.78 -15.85 34.01
CA ILE A 53 -6.37 -15.68 33.63
C ILE A 53 -6.22 -15.68 32.10
N VAL A 54 -6.83 -16.67 31.43
CA VAL A 54 -6.81 -16.76 29.96
C VAL A 54 -7.49 -15.56 29.32
N ALA A 55 -8.61 -15.08 29.87
CA ALA A 55 -9.31 -13.91 29.36
C ALA A 55 -8.45 -12.64 29.46
N ILE A 56 -7.75 -12.43 30.58
CA ILE A 56 -6.84 -11.30 30.77
C ILE A 56 -5.68 -11.36 29.77
N LEU A 57 -5.06 -12.53 29.58
CA LEU A 57 -4.00 -12.73 28.59
C LEU A 57 -4.50 -12.49 27.16
N GLY A 58 -5.70 -12.97 26.84
CA GLY A 58 -6.36 -12.75 25.56
C GLY A 58 -6.65 -11.27 25.31
N PHE A 59 -7.14 -10.56 26.33
CA PHE A 59 -7.41 -9.13 26.26
C PHE A 59 -6.14 -8.32 26.00
N TYR A 60 -5.06 -8.59 26.74
CA TYR A 60 -3.76 -7.93 26.55
C TYR A 60 -3.23 -8.14 25.12
N ARG A 61 -3.29 -9.37 24.60
CA ARG A 61 -2.91 -9.69 23.22
C ARG A 61 -3.79 -8.94 22.21
N GLY A 62 -5.09 -8.85 22.46
CA GLY A 62 -6.04 -8.12 21.62
C GLY A 62 -5.72 -6.63 21.51
N VAL A 63 -5.35 -5.99 22.63
CA VAL A 63 -4.94 -4.57 22.63
C VAL A 63 -3.67 -4.37 21.81
N LYS A 64 -2.65 -5.21 21.99
CA LYS A 64 -1.40 -5.12 21.22
C LYS A 64 -1.66 -5.26 19.72
N ILE A 65 -2.49 -6.22 19.32
CA ILE A 65 -2.86 -6.42 17.91
C ILE A 65 -3.56 -5.18 17.35
N LYS A 66 -4.52 -4.60 18.07
CA LYS A 66 -5.21 -3.37 17.65
C LYS A 66 -4.24 -2.19 17.49
N MET A 67 -3.28 -2.04 18.39
CA MET A 67 -2.25 -1.00 18.28
C MET A 67 -1.36 -1.19 17.05
N SER A 68 -0.90 -2.42 16.80
CA SER A 68 -0.11 -2.73 15.60
C SER A 68 -0.91 -2.46 14.33
N LEU A 69 -2.19 -2.84 14.29
CA LEU A 69 -3.08 -2.58 13.15
C LEU A 69 -3.22 -1.08 12.87
N LYS A 70 -3.41 -0.28 13.93
CA LYS A 70 -3.49 1.19 13.81
C LYS A 70 -2.17 1.77 13.29
N LYS A 71 -1.03 1.27 13.75
CA LYS A 71 0.30 1.71 13.28
C LYS A 71 0.50 1.37 11.80
N SER A 72 0.19 0.14 11.40
CA SER A 72 0.29 -0.30 10.00
C SER A 72 -0.65 0.49 9.09
N ASN A 73 -1.90 0.73 9.50
CA ASN A 73 -2.82 1.57 8.73
C ASN A 73 -2.32 3.01 8.57
N LYS A 74 -1.73 3.59 9.62
CA LYS A 74 -1.13 4.93 9.51
C LYS A 74 0.02 4.95 8.50
N GLN A 75 0.86 3.91 8.50
CA GLN A 75 1.93 3.78 7.50
C GLN A 75 1.37 3.64 6.09
N LEU A 76 0.31 2.84 5.89
CA LEU A 76 -0.33 2.71 4.58
C LEU A 76 -0.82 4.06 4.03
N VAL A 77 -1.51 4.85 4.86
CA VAL A 77 -1.98 6.19 4.45
C VAL A 77 -0.79 7.08 4.06
N THR A 78 0.27 7.12 4.87
CA THR A 78 1.47 7.92 4.54
C THR A 78 2.14 7.47 3.24
N LEU A 79 2.25 6.16 3.01
CA LEU A 79 2.81 5.64 1.75
C LEU A 79 1.90 5.94 0.55
N GLU A 80 0.58 5.92 0.71
CA GLU A 80 -0.37 6.31 -0.35
C GLU A 80 -0.27 7.80 -0.69
N ASP A 81 -0.12 8.67 0.33
CA ASP A 81 0.09 10.10 0.15
C ASP A 81 1.43 10.40 -0.57
N GLU A 82 2.51 9.73 -0.16
CA GLU A 82 3.83 9.85 -0.79
C GLU A 82 3.81 9.38 -2.24
N LYS A 83 3.19 8.21 -2.50
CA LYS A 83 3.00 7.70 -3.86
C LYS A 83 2.24 8.69 -4.75
N THR A 84 1.19 9.30 -4.23
CA THR A 84 0.40 10.31 -4.96
C THR A 84 1.24 11.55 -5.26
N SER A 85 2.02 12.02 -4.30
CA SER A 85 2.90 13.18 -4.47
C SER A 85 3.98 12.93 -5.52
N ILE A 86 4.65 11.77 -5.46
CA ILE A 86 5.65 11.35 -6.45
C ILE A 86 5.01 11.21 -7.84
N GLN A 87 3.80 10.67 -7.92
CA GLN A 87 3.11 10.50 -9.20
C GLN A 87 2.77 11.86 -9.84
N ASN A 88 2.34 12.84 -9.04
CA ASN A 88 2.08 14.20 -9.51
C ASN A 88 3.37 14.88 -10.00
N GLU A 89 4.46 14.78 -9.24
CA GLU A 89 5.77 15.32 -9.62
C GLU A 89 6.27 14.67 -10.92
N LYS A 90 6.13 13.35 -11.05
CA LYS A 90 6.48 12.63 -12.28
C LYS A 90 5.70 13.16 -13.50
N THR A 91 4.39 13.36 -13.39
CA THR A 91 3.59 13.96 -14.48
C THR A 91 4.06 15.37 -14.83
N SER A 92 4.35 16.22 -13.84
CA SER A 92 4.86 17.57 -14.09
C SER A 92 6.19 17.54 -14.84
N VAL A 93 7.11 16.65 -14.45
CA VAL A 93 8.42 16.48 -15.11
C VAL A 93 8.28 15.89 -16.52
N GLU A 94 7.32 14.99 -16.74
CA GLU A 94 7.04 14.43 -18.07
C GLU A 94 6.44 15.49 -19.02
N GLU A 95 5.57 16.36 -18.51
CA GLU A 95 5.02 17.50 -19.25
C GLU A 95 6.10 18.51 -19.62
N GLU A 96 6.96 18.87 -18.67
CA GLU A 96 8.10 19.76 -18.90
C GLU A 96 9.06 19.16 -19.95
N ASN A 97 9.43 17.89 -19.83
CA ASN A 97 10.27 17.22 -20.83
C ASN A 97 9.62 17.19 -22.22
N SER A 98 8.31 16.97 -22.31
CA SER A 98 7.56 17.01 -23.56
C SER A 98 7.59 18.40 -24.20
N TYR A 99 7.41 19.46 -23.38
CA TYR A 99 7.52 20.84 -23.82
C TYR A 99 8.93 21.18 -24.33
N LEU A 100 9.97 20.90 -23.54
CA LEU A 100 11.36 21.14 -23.92
C LEU A 100 11.75 20.38 -25.18
N LYS A 101 11.28 19.14 -25.35
CA LYS A 101 11.56 18.34 -26.56
C LYS A 101 10.96 18.99 -27.82
N LYS A 102 9.72 19.47 -27.74
CA LYS A 102 9.07 20.22 -28.83
C LYS A 102 9.83 21.51 -29.17
N GLU A 103 10.33 22.21 -28.15
CA GLU A 103 11.11 23.43 -28.33
C GLU A 103 12.49 23.14 -28.96
N VAL A 104 13.15 22.06 -28.56
CA VAL A 104 14.39 21.60 -29.21
C VAL A 104 14.15 21.24 -30.68
N ASP A 105 13.05 20.56 -30.99
CA ASP A 105 12.71 20.16 -32.36
C ASP A 105 12.37 21.37 -33.26
N SER A 106 11.67 22.38 -32.73
CA SER A 106 11.38 23.63 -33.45
C SER A 106 12.67 24.42 -33.72
N LEU A 107 13.53 24.58 -32.71
CA LEU A 107 14.82 25.25 -32.87
C LEU A 107 15.73 24.54 -33.87
N ARG A 108 15.77 23.21 -33.87
CA ARG A 108 16.51 22.43 -34.89
C ARG A 108 15.98 22.69 -36.29
N THR A 109 14.66 22.78 -36.45
CA THR A 109 14.01 23.09 -37.72
C THR A 109 14.38 24.49 -38.20
N THR A 110 14.37 25.49 -37.31
CA THR A 110 14.81 26.85 -37.61
C THR A 110 16.29 26.94 -37.96
N ILE A 111 17.16 26.23 -37.23
CA ILE A 111 18.60 26.21 -37.54
C ILE A 111 18.84 25.57 -38.91
N SER A 112 18.10 24.52 -39.27
CA SER A 112 18.24 23.86 -40.57
C SER A 112 17.71 24.72 -41.73
N SER A 113 16.66 25.52 -41.53
CA SER A 113 16.21 26.50 -42.54
C SER A 113 17.17 27.68 -42.68
N LEU A 114 17.84 28.11 -41.60
CA LEU A 114 18.83 29.19 -41.63
C LEU A 114 20.21 28.75 -42.12
N LYS A 115 20.54 27.45 -42.05
CA LYS A 115 21.83 26.89 -42.49
C LYS A 115 21.91 26.66 -44.01
N ASN A 116 20.81 26.83 -44.74
CA ASN A 116 20.82 26.68 -46.20
C ASN A 116 20.65 28.00 -47.01
N PRO A 117 21.57 28.99 -46.92
CA PRO A 117 21.57 30.15 -47.81
C PRO A 117 22.68 30.12 -48.88
N SER A 118 23.15 28.96 -49.33
CA SER A 118 24.22 28.91 -50.35
C SER A 118 24.10 27.73 -51.32
N MET A 119 23.01 27.65 -52.08
CA MET A 119 22.99 27.04 -53.41
C MET A 119 22.36 27.94 -54.48
N GLU A 120 22.16 29.24 -54.20
CA GLU A 120 21.87 30.22 -55.26
C GLU A 120 23.12 30.71 -55.98
N THR A 121 24.33 30.34 -55.53
CA THR A 121 25.58 30.78 -56.16
C THR A 121 26.10 29.83 -57.25
N GLU A 122 25.56 28.61 -57.38
CA GLU A 122 26.03 27.66 -58.41
C GLU A 122 25.20 27.73 -59.72
N VAL A 123 24.03 28.38 -59.70
CA VAL A 123 23.21 28.60 -60.92
C VAL A 123 23.67 29.86 -61.66
N ILE A 124 24.22 30.85 -60.95
CA ILE A 124 24.68 32.10 -61.56
C ILE A 124 26.01 31.89 -62.29
N GLU A 125 26.92 31.05 -61.77
CA GLU A 125 28.21 30.81 -62.41
C GLU A 125 28.09 29.99 -63.71
N LYS A 126 27.06 29.13 -63.82
CA LYS A 126 26.81 28.34 -65.03
C LYS A 126 26.12 29.12 -66.16
N ASN A 127 25.26 30.07 -65.83
CA ASN A 127 24.55 30.91 -66.82
C ASN A 127 25.41 32.05 -67.40
N ILE A 128 26.52 32.41 -66.75
CA ILE A 128 27.45 33.43 -67.27
C ILE A 128 28.42 32.81 -68.30
N THR A 129 28.75 31.52 -68.19
CA THR A 129 29.60 30.81 -69.16
C THR A 129 28.90 30.37 -70.45
N GLU A 130 27.58 30.17 -70.45
CA GLU A 130 26.87 29.78 -71.69
C GLU A 130 26.43 31.00 -72.52
N SER A 131 26.18 32.17 -71.91
CA SER A 131 25.79 33.40 -72.63
C SER A 131 26.96 34.12 -73.31
N SER A 132 28.20 33.89 -72.87
CA SER A 132 29.41 34.48 -73.47
C SER A 132 29.99 33.66 -74.63
N VAL A 133 29.53 32.43 -74.87
CA VAL A 133 29.97 31.60 -76.01
C VAL A 133 29.05 31.76 -77.24
N GLU A 134 27.80 32.20 -77.07
CA GLU A 134 26.88 32.48 -78.19
C GLU A 134 27.08 33.87 -78.82
N GLU A 135 27.58 34.86 -78.09
CA GLU A 135 27.86 36.20 -78.65
C GLU A 135 29.20 36.27 -79.42
N GLU A 136 30.18 35.42 -79.11
CA GLU A 136 31.50 35.44 -79.78
C GLU A 136 31.49 34.67 -81.13
N ASN A 137 30.57 33.72 -81.31
CA ASN A 137 30.43 32.96 -82.57
C ASN A 137 29.56 33.64 -83.64
N ASN A 138 29.05 34.86 -83.41
CA ASN A 138 28.25 35.59 -84.39
C ASN A 138 28.96 36.85 -84.94
N ILE A 139 30.27 36.98 -84.68
CA ILE A 139 31.10 38.10 -85.17
C ILE A 139 32.24 37.62 -86.08
N ILE A 140 32.46 36.31 -86.26
CA ILE A 140 33.47 35.78 -87.20
C ILE A 140 32.96 34.54 -87.96
N GLU A 141 31.97 34.72 -88.84
CA GLU A 141 31.94 34.17 -90.22
C GLU A 141 30.81 34.80 -91.05
#